data_AF-A0A9W8IRU5-F1
#
_entry.id   AF-A0A9W8IRU5-F1
#
_cell.length_a   1.000
_cell.length_b   1.000
_cell.length_c   1.000
_cell.angle_alpha   90.00
_cell.angle_beta   90.00
_cell.angle_gamma   90.00
#
_symmetry.space_group_name_H-M   'P 1'
#
loop_
_entity.id
_entity.type
_entity.pdbx_description
1 polymer ?
#
loop_
_entity_poly.entity_id
_entity_poly.type
_entity_poly.pdbx_seq_one_letter_code
_entity_poly.pdbx_strand_id
1 'polypeptide(L)'
;MQFFLDDSSVPIHLFSASNAPHQGPQQQPPTTRQQQPRRSVPGFPYIRFNDDEYDGSYPFDAFQDLRSAYGSSPLASLQSRLRLIQQQRAQAQLQRLLLEQQMHEHVQRERELRRYQMALEKQRQAHARAAAEQARRAYLGRLAKEEQERQVRARGDAFSPPFHFFNMILENQLKSQDDVERRRAQKVALGGMLDAYFGQAQESEKQAKGVPPVERTPSPPSLAGIQQPQKGADFSLEPGVLDNVLRVVHDRLNEIAAEEAEEQAEKTAPVASAPPQTPPRPQSTRSTDDAAGAVPEQKGVEIEEPIDYGKLANILRGRVNTLNDVNVFVPRSPPPEQFAAFATPPPPAKREAKLASPAMDVDSEAVGAEHTDSEFAGMMNECKAQLKELKDTTAATQPQGKRRQRRHHRPRHRARHHEDKPQVDESVFFPAESVAADMTVPEQAEATAAQKQAVNTIEDYILGARNARKAQAAMSSLRQLHDIELELDAIREQYNRQLRDTQLSFVADKSGNLKLAFNQGNKPFLMYQDVLQKLLYKLDEVPSGGDEIVRAKRKAVVVKIQDTLEALDRFAADQESELTESGSALADESSNAE
;
A
#
# COMPACT_ATOMS: atom_id res chain seq x y z
N MET A 1 -16.59 7.60 48.34
CA MET A 1 -15.35 7.43 47.56
C MET A 1 -14.52 8.68 47.75
N GLN A 2 -13.45 8.58 48.53
CA GLN A 2 -12.49 9.66 48.76
C GLN A 2 -11.56 9.74 47.55
N PHE A 3 -11.49 10.92 46.92
CA PHE A 3 -10.49 11.23 45.91
C PHE A 3 -9.25 11.76 46.63
N PHE A 4 -8.13 11.06 46.49
CA PHE A 4 -6.82 11.59 46.80
C PHE A 4 -6.44 12.58 45.68
N LEU A 5 -6.27 13.84 46.05
CA LEU A 5 -5.57 14.83 45.24
C LEU A 5 -4.11 14.81 45.71
N ASP A 6 -3.21 14.39 44.83
CA ASP A 6 -1.77 14.51 45.03
C ASP A 6 -1.35 15.96 44.84
N ASP A 7 -1.05 16.63 45.95
CA ASP A 7 -0.34 17.91 46.03
C ASP A 7 1.14 17.71 45.69
N SER A 8 1.46 17.52 44.40
CA SER A 8 2.83 17.68 43.92
C SER A 8 3.04 19.11 43.39
N SER A 9 3.41 19.99 44.31
CA SER A 9 3.87 21.34 44.00
C SER A 9 5.24 21.31 43.31
N VAL A 10 5.25 21.05 42.00
CA VAL A 10 6.42 21.30 41.15
C VAL A 10 6.21 22.64 40.43
N PRO A 11 7.05 23.66 40.66
CA PRO A 11 6.91 24.93 39.97
C PRO A 11 7.20 24.76 38.48
N ILE A 12 6.17 24.97 37.65
CA ILE A 12 6.28 25.00 36.19
C ILE A 12 7.01 26.31 35.82
N HIS A 13 8.31 26.21 35.54
CA HIS A 13 9.06 27.30 34.92
C HIS A 13 8.69 27.40 33.43
N LEU A 14 7.79 28.33 33.12
CA LEU A 14 7.51 28.76 31.75
C LEU A 14 8.70 29.56 31.22
N PHE A 15 9.57 28.91 30.43
CA PHE A 15 10.58 29.62 29.64
C PHE A 15 9.91 30.34 28.47
N SER A 16 9.97 31.67 28.48
CA SER A 16 9.52 32.54 27.39
C SER A 16 10.44 32.37 26.18
N ALA A 17 9.93 31.80 25.09
CA ALA A 17 10.63 31.55 23.83
C ALA A 17 10.82 32.83 22.97
N SER A 18 11.25 33.93 23.58
CA SER A 18 11.38 35.22 22.91
C SER A 18 12.61 35.96 23.42
N ASN A 19 13.80 35.46 23.10
CA ASN A 19 15.06 36.23 22.96
C ASN A 19 16.23 35.25 22.76
N ALA A 20 16.35 34.69 21.56
CA ALA A 20 17.61 34.11 21.12
C ALA A 20 18.39 35.23 20.40
N PRO A 21 19.54 35.71 20.93
CA PRO A 21 20.36 36.67 20.22
C PRO A 21 20.98 36.00 18.99
N HIS A 22 20.75 36.62 17.83
CA HIS A 22 21.49 36.34 16.60
C HIS A 22 22.99 36.44 16.85
N GLN A 23 23.67 35.30 16.95
CA GLN A 23 25.11 35.25 16.73
C GLN A 23 25.35 35.36 15.22
N GLY A 24 25.87 36.52 14.81
CA GLY A 24 26.30 36.75 13.44
C GLY A 24 27.41 35.77 13.02
N PRO A 25 27.60 35.56 11.72
CA PRO A 25 28.64 34.69 11.21
C PRO A 25 30.01 35.29 11.53
N GLN A 26 30.67 34.76 12.57
CA GLN A 26 32.09 34.99 12.78
C GLN A 26 32.85 34.41 11.59
N GLN A 27 33.38 35.32 10.78
CA GLN A 27 34.43 35.05 9.81
C GLN A 27 35.61 34.42 10.56
N GLN A 28 35.82 33.12 10.38
CA GLN A 28 37.06 32.47 10.77
C GLN A 28 38.16 32.87 9.77
N PRO A 29 39.38 33.19 10.23
CA PRO A 29 40.52 33.48 9.36
C PRO A 29 40.96 32.20 8.60
N PRO A 30 41.56 32.34 7.40
CA PRO A 30 41.99 31.21 6.60
C PRO A 30 43.20 30.54 7.27
N THR A 31 42.94 29.50 8.06
CA THR A 31 43.99 28.64 8.61
C THR A 31 44.58 27.78 7.51
N THR A 32 45.86 28.03 7.24
CA THR A 32 46.86 27.04 6.81
C THR A 32 46.47 26.12 5.66
N ARG A 33 46.86 26.57 4.47
CA ARG A 33 47.31 25.81 3.31
C ARG A 33 47.88 24.43 3.69
N GLN A 34 46.99 23.44 3.84
CA GLN A 34 47.37 22.04 3.89
C GLN A 34 48.02 21.73 2.55
N GLN A 35 49.30 21.37 2.64
CA GLN A 35 50.06 20.84 1.53
C GLN A 35 49.27 19.68 0.94
N GLN A 36 48.87 19.80 -0.32
CA GLN A 36 48.34 18.66 -1.04
C GLN A 36 49.38 17.54 -0.95
N PRO A 37 49.00 16.34 -0.51
CA PRO A 37 49.87 15.18 -0.67
C PRO A 37 50.17 15.10 -2.17
N ARG A 38 51.45 15.24 -2.52
CA ARG A 38 51.90 15.01 -3.90
C ARG A 38 51.30 13.69 -4.33
N ARG A 39 50.51 13.73 -5.40
CA ARG A 39 50.04 12.54 -6.12
C ARG A 39 51.27 11.68 -6.39
N SER A 40 51.50 10.69 -5.55
CA SER A 40 52.34 9.55 -5.87
C SER A 40 51.63 8.88 -7.03
N VAL A 41 52.21 9.02 -8.22
CA VAL A 41 51.82 8.29 -9.41
C VAL A 41 51.82 6.80 -9.01
N PRO A 42 50.68 6.10 -9.09
CA PRO A 42 50.62 4.69 -8.75
C PRO A 42 51.58 3.92 -9.65
N GLY A 43 52.55 3.26 -9.02
CA GLY A 43 53.23 2.07 -9.51
C GLY A 43 53.63 2.07 -10.99
N PHE A 44 54.65 2.84 -11.35
CA PHE A 44 55.65 2.21 -12.21
C PHE A 44 56.53 1.36 -11.29
N PRO A 45 56.61 0.03 -11.50
CA PRO A 45 57.50 -0.81 -10.74
C PRO A 45 58.92 -0.31 -11.02
N TYR A 46 59.50 0.40 -10.06
CA TYR A 46 60.94 0.57 -10.02
C TYR A 46 61.49 -0.82 -9.75
N ILE A 47 61.93 -1.49 -10.80
CA ILE A 47 62.75 -2.69 -10.73
C ILE A 47 63.98 -2.28 -9.92
N ARG A 48 63.95 -2.55 -8.61
CA ARG A 48 65.13 -2.45 -7.77
C ARG A 48 65.97 -3.64 -8.14
N PHE A 49 66.99 -3.40 -8.96
CA PHE A 49 68.08 -4.34 -9.12
C PHE A 49 68.76 -4.43 -7.74
N ASN A 50 68.54 -5.54 -7.05
CA ASN A 50 69.40 -5.91 -5.94
C ASN A 50 70.75 -6.26 -6.56
N ASP A 51 71.78 -5.49 -6.22
CA ASP A 51 73.11 -5.55 -6.86
C ASP A 51 73.91 -6.83 -6.54
N ASP A 52 73.36 -7.75 -5.73
CA ASP A 52 74.12 -8.87 -5.17
C ASP A 52 73.87 -10.23 -5.84
N GLU A 53 73.02 -10.31 -6.87
CA GLU A 53 72.74 -11.57 -7.59
C GLU A 53 72.68 -11.34 -9.11
N TYR A 54 73.84 -10.99 -9.67
CA TYR A 54 74.03 -10.75 -11.10
C TYR A 54 74.47 -12.04 -11.81
N ASP A 55 73.51 -12.90 -12.17
CA ASP A 55 73.79 -14.20 -12.85
C ASP A 55 74.06 -14.07 -14.38
N GLY A 56 74.47 -12.89 -14.86
CA GLY A 56 74.88 -12.67 -16.26
C GLY A 56 73.79 -12.87 -17.33
N SER A 57 72.58 -13.27 -16.95
CA SER A 57 71.41 -13.35 -17.84
C SER A 57 70.85 -11.95 -18.08
N TYR A 58 71.38 -11.29 -19.11
CA TYR A 58 70.99 -9.95 -19.52
C TYR A 58 69.49 -9.90 -19.86
N PRO A 59 68.73 -8.89 -19.40
CA PRO A 59 67.28 -8.74 -19.65
C PRO A 59 66.97 -8.23 -21.07
N PHE A 60 67.73 -8.68 -22.07
CA PHE A 60 67.50 -8.34 -23.48
C PHE A 60 66.31 -9.11 -24.06
N ASP A 61 65.97 -10.29 -23.50
CA ASP A 61 64.82 -11.10 -23.95
C ASP A 61 63.46 -10.47 -23.60
N ALA A 62 63.34 -9.76 -22.47
CA ALA A 62 62.08 -9.10 -22.09
C ALA A 62 61.66 -7.99 -23.08
N PHE A 63 62.64 -7.30 -23.69
CA PHE A 63 62.37 -6.32 -24.74
C PHE A 63 62.12 -6.96 -26.11
N GLN A 64 62.63 -8.16 -26.34
CA GLN A 64 62.39 -8.92 -27.56
C GLN A 64 60.98 -9.56 -27.55
N ASP A 65 60.49 -9.97 -26.37
CA ASP A 65 59.11 -10.41 -26.15
C ASP A 65 58.09 -9.28 -26.26
N LEU A 66 58.42 -8.07 -25.77
CA LEU A 66 57.60 -6.89 -26.03
C LEU A 66 57.61 -6.51 -27.52
N ARG A 67 58.71 -6.70 -28.25
CA ARG A 67 58.74 -6.46 -29.70
C ARG A 67 58.04 -7.55 -30.50
N SER A 68 58.03 -8.79 -30.06
CA SER A 68 57.33 -9.89 -30.76
C SER A 68 55.81 -9.82 -30.53
N ALA A 69 55.38 -9.43 -29.32
CA ALA A 69 53.98 -9.22 -28.96
C ALA A 69 53.33 -8.03 -29.70
N TYR A 70 54.11 -6.97 -30.00
CA TYR A 70 53.60 -5.80 -30.73
C TYR A 70 54.05 -5.71 -32.20
N GLY A 71 55.03 -6.51 -32.63
CA GLY A 71 55.62 -6.46 -33.97
C GLY A 71 54.89 -7.30 -35.02
N SER A 72 54.00 -8.21 -34.62
CA SER A 72 53.29 -9.13 -35.53
C SER A 72 51.81 -8.82 -35.71
N SER A 73 51.21 -7.91 -34.92
CA SER A 73 49.85 -7.45 -35.21
C SER A 73 49.94 -6.53 -36.44
N PRO A 74 49.38 -6.91 -37.61
CA PRO A 74 49.44 -6.07 -38.79
C PRO A 74 48.78 -4.74 -38.45
N LEU A 75 49.35 -3.61 -38.90
CA LEU A 75 48.82 -2.24 -38.69
C LEU A 75 47.28 -2.15 -38.89
N ALA A 76 46.74 -2.97 -39.80
CA ALA A 76 45.31 -3.12 -40.06
C ALA A 76 44.49 -3.58 -38.84
N SER A 77 45.03 -4.48 -37.99
CA SER A 77 44.38 -4.95 -36.75
C SER A 77 44.31 -3.87 -35.67
N LEU A 78 45.33 -3.01 -35.59
CA LEU A 78 45.31 -1.87 -34.66
C LEU A 78 44.30 -0.82 -35.14
N GLN A 79 44.24 -0.57 -36.45
CA GLN A 79 43.24 0.32 -37.04
C GLN A 79 41.81 -0.20 -36.87
N SER A 80 41.57 -1.51 -37.03
CA SER A 80 40.23 -2.09 -36.78
C SER A 80 39.84 -2.01 -35.32
N ARG A 81 40.77 -2.27 -34.39
CA ARG A 81 40.53 -2.10 -32.94
C ARG A 81 40.22 -0.66 -32.58
N LEU A 82 40.92 0.31 -33.18
CA LEU A 82 40.66 1.73 -32.95
C LEU A 82 39.28 2.15 -33.47
N ARG A 83 38.85 1.66 -34.63
CA ARG A 83 37.49 1.85 -35.15
C ARG A 83 36.44 1.25 -34.21
N LEU A 84 36.67 0.04 -33.70
CA LEU A 84 35.76 -0.60 -32.74
C LEU A 84 35.64 0.22 -31.44
N ILE A 85 36.75 0.72 -30.89
CA ILE A 85 36.73 1.58 -29.70
C ILE A 85 35.98 2.89 -29.98
N GLN A 86 36.18 3.49 -31.16
CA GLN A 86 35.43 4.69 -31.56
C GLN A 86 33.92 4.40 -31.69
N GLN A 87 33.55 3.27 -32.27
CA GLN A 87 32.15 2.84 -32.39
C GLN A 87 31.52 2.60 -31.00
N GLN A 88 32.23 1.92 -30.09
CA GLN A 88 31.77 1.70 -28.72
C GLN A 88 31.60 3.03 -27.97
N ARG A 89 32.52 4.00 -28.15
CA ARG A 89 32.38 5.35 -27.58
C ARG A 89 31.16 6.08 -28.13
N ALA A 90 30.90 6.00 -29.43
CA ALA A 90 29.71 6.61 -30.03
C ALA A 90 28.41 5.98 -29.49
N GLN A 91 28.37 4.66 -29.33
CA GLN A 91 27.23 3.96 -28.73
C GLN A 91 27.00 4.37 -27.27
N ALA A 92 28.06 4.44 -26.46
CA ALA A 92 27.97 4.89 -25.07
C ALA A 92 27.49 6.34 -24.95
N GLN A 93 27.91 7.22 -25.88
CA GLN A 93 27.42 8.60 -25.94
C GLN A 93 25.92 8.68 -26.27
N LEU A 94 25.44 7.86 -27.21
CA LEU A 94 24.02 7.81 -27.56
C LEU A 94 23.17 7.28 -26.40
N GLN A 95 23.62 6.21 -25.73
CA GLN A 95 22.98 5.69 -24.53
C GLN A 95 22.89 6.73 -23.42
N ARG A 96 23.95 7.51 -23.21
CA ARG A 96 23.96 8.60 -22.24
C ARG A 96 22.94 9.70 -22.60
N LEU A 97 22.86 10.12 -23.86
CA LEU A 97 21.88 11.12 -24.30
C LEU A 97 20.44 10.63 -24.12
N LEU A 98 20.17 9.36 -24.40
CA LEU A 98 18.86 8.75 -24.20
C LEU A 98 18.47 8.74 -22.71
N LEU A 99 19.40 8.36 -21.83
CA LEU A 99 19.18 8.39 -20.38
C LEU A 99 18.98 9.82 -19.86
N GLU A 100 19.78 10.78 -20.34
CA GLU A 100 19.60 12.19 -20.02
C GLU A 100 18.22 12.70 -20.47
N GLN A 101 17.73 12.30 -21.65
CA GLN A 101 16.38 12.64 -22.11
C GLN A 101 15.29 12.04 -21.20
N GLN A 102 15.39 10.75 -20.85
CA GLN A 102 14.43 10.11 -19.94
C GLN A 102 14.37 10.78 -18.56
N MET A 103 15.52 11.19 -18.03
CA MET A 103 15.59 11.95 -16.78
C MET A 103 14.90 13.31 -16.89
N HIS A 104 15.07 14.02 -18.01
CA HIS A 104 14.37 15.29 -18.25
C HIS A 104 12.85 15.12 -18.33
N GLU A 105 12.37 14.07 -19.02
CA GLU A 105 10.94 13.75 -19.09
C GLU A 105 10.35 13.42 -17.71
N HIS A 106 11.08 12.67 -16.88
CA HIS A 106 10.67 12.40 -15.50
C HIS A 106 10.54 13.69 -14.67
N VAL A 107 11.54 14.58 -14.74
CA VAL A 107 11.50 15.87 -14.03
C VAL A 107 10.35 16.75 -14.52
N GLN A 108 10.01 16.70 -15.81
CA GLN A 108 8.85 17.42 -16.35
C GLN A 108 7.52 16.87 -15.80
N ARG A 109 7.33 15.54 -15.83
CA ARG A 109 6.13 14.89 -15.27
C ARG A 109 5.97 15.20 -13.78
N GLU A 110 7.06 15.21 -13.01
CA GLU A 110 7.01 15.61 -11.59
C GLU A 110 6.57 17.07 -11.39
N ARG A 111 7.05 17.99 -12.23
CA ARG A 111 6.63 19.40 -12.18
C ARG A 111 5.14 19.55 -12.52
N GLU A 112 4.65 18.81 -13.50
CA GLU A 112 3.22 18.81 -13.87
C GLU A 112 2.35 18.26 -12.74
N LEU A 113 2.75 17.15 -12.12
CA LEU A 113 2.04 16.59 -10.96
C LEU A 113 1.98 17.58 -9.79
N ARG A 114 3.07 18.29 -9.49
CA ARG A 114 3.07 19.34 -8.46
C ARG A 114 2.14 20.50 -8.81
N ARG A 115 2.10 20.92 -10.08
CA ARG A 115 1.15 21.97 -10.54
C ARG A 115 -0.29 21.51 -10.38
N TYR A 116 -0.59 20.27 -10.73
CA TYR A 116 -1.93 19.68 -10.57
C TYR A 116 -2.34 19.61 -9.10
N GLN A 117 -1.45 19.16 -8.22
CA GLN A 117 -1.69 19.14 -6.77
C GLN A 117 -1.98 20.54 -6.21
N MET A 118 -1.19 21.56 -6.57
CA MET A 118 -1.44 22.94 -6.16
C MET A 118 -2.78 23.47 -6.68
N ALA A 119 -3.17 23.13 -7.91
CA ALA A 119 -4.46 23.52 -8.47
C ALA A 119 -5.64 22.90 -7.69
N LEU A 120 -5.51 21.61 -7.34
CA LEU A 120 -6.52 20.87 -6.57
C LEU A 120 -6.63 21.41 -5.14
N GLU A 121 -5.51 21.73 -4.49
CA GLU A 121 -5.50 22.37 -3.18
C GLU A 121 -6.15 23.77 -3.22
N LYS A 122 -5.83 24.58 -4.25
CA LYS A 122 -6.48 25.88 -4.46
C LYS A 122 -7.99 25.75 -4.62
N GLN A 123 -8.46 24.73 -5.34
CA GLN A 123 -9.88 24.43 -5.49
C GLN A 123 -10.52 24.04 -4.15
N ARG A 124 -9.88 23.18 -3.35
CA ARG A 124 -10.34 22.82 -2.00
C ARG A 124 -10.45 24.04 -1.09
N GLN A 125 -9.45 24.93 -1.13
CA GLN A 125 -9.48 26.18 -0.37
C GLN A 125 -10.62 27.10 -0.83
N ALA A 126 -10.88 27.19 -2.13
CA ALA A 126 -12.00 27.98 -2.66
C ALA A 126 -13.36 27.43 -2.19
N HIS A 127 -13.57 26.10 -2.23
CA HIS A 127 -14.77 25.47 -1.70
C HIS A 127 -14.92 25.68 -0.18
N ALA A 128 -13.84 25.56 0.58
CA ALA A 128 -13.85 25.81 2.02
C ALA A 128 -14.24 27.26 2.35
N ARG A 129 -13.72 28.25 1.59
CA ARG A 129 -14.10 29.67 1.73
C ARG A 129 -15.57 29.89 1.38
N ALA A 130 -16.05 29.33 0.28
CA ALA A 130 -17.46 29.43 -0.11
C ALA A 130 -18.40 28.83 0.95
N ALA A 131 -18.05 27.67 1.51
CA ALA A 131 -18.80 27.04 2.60
C ALA A 131 -18.81 27.90 3.87
N ALA A 132 -17.67 28.50 4.23
CA ALA A 132 -17.57 29.42 5.37
C ALA A 132 -18.44 30.68 5.19
N GLU A 133 -18.46 31.24 3.97
CA GLU A 133 -19.33 32.39 3.66
C GLU A 133 -20.82 32.03 3.73
N GLN A 134 -21.21 30.85 3.24
CA GLN A 134 -22.59 30.35 3.36
C GLN A 134 -22.99 30.16 4.83
N ALA A 135 -22.12 29.56 5.64
CA ALA A 135 -22.35 29.40 7.08
C ALA A 135 -22.50 30.76 7.79
N ARG A 136 -21.67 31.74 7.44
CA ARG A 136 -21.76 33.11 7.96
C ARG A 136 -23.09 33.77 7.59
N ARG A 137 -23.54 33.65 6.35
CA ARG A 137 -24.84 34.18 5.90
C ARG A 137 -26.01 33.52 6.64
N ALA A 138 -25.96 32.19 6.82
CA ALA A 138 -26.98 31.47 7.57
C ALA A 138 -27.04 31.91 9.04
N TYR A 139 -25.88 32.12 9.68
CA TYR A 139 -25.80 32.62 11.05
C TYR A 139 -26.41 34.02 11.19
N LEU A 140 -26.02 34.97 10.32
CA LEU A 140 -26.59 36.32 10.34
C LEU A 140 -28.11 36.30 10.09
N GLY A 141 -28.59 35.40 9.22
CA GLY A 141 -30.02 35.20 9.00
C GLY A 141 -30.77 34.68 10.24
N ARG A 142 -30.15 33.80 11.04
CA ARG A 142 -30.73 33.35 12.32
C ARG A 142 -30.74 34.47 13.36
N LEU A 143 -29.65 35.23 13.46
CA LEU A 143 -29.54 36.37 14.38
C LEU A 143 -30.64 37.42 14.13
N ALA A 144 -30.87 37.77 12.86
CA ALA A 144 -31.92 38.72 12.49
C ALA A 144 -33.33 38.22 12.83
N LYS A 145 -33.59 36.90 12.65
CA LYS A 145 -34.86 36.29 13.06
C LYS A 145 -35.05 36.32 14.57
N GLU A 146 -34.01 36.00 15.34
CA GLU A 146 -34.06 36.05 16.80
C GLU A 146 -34.31 37.48 17.30
N GLU A 147 -33.68 38.50 16.69
CA GLU A 147 -33.96 39.90 17.01
C GLU A 147 -35.40 40.29 16.67
N GLN A 148 -35.93 39.83 15.54
CA GLN A 148 -37.34 40.06 15.17
C GLN A 148 -38.30 39.41 16.17
N GLU A 149 -38.03 38.17 16.59
CA GLU A 149 -38.81 37.49 17.63
C GLU A 149 -38.72 38.22 18.98
N ARG A 150 -37.55 38.73 19.35
CA ARG A 150 -37.39 39.57 20.55
C ARG A 150 -38.20 40.86 20.46
N GLN A 151 -38.25 41.52 19.30
CA GLN A 151 -39.07 42.72 19.11
C GLN A 151 -40.57 42.42 19.18
N VAL A 152 -41.01 41.28 18.63
CA VAL A 152 -42.41 40.83 18.74
C VAL A 152 -42.76 40.53 20.20
N ARG A 153 -41.88 39.84 20.93
CA ARG A 153 -42.04 39.60 22.38
C ARG A 153 -42.07 40.91 23.19
N ALA A 154 -41.23 41.88 22.84
CA ALA A 154 -41.18 43.17 23.53
C ALA A 154 -42.39 44.08 23.26
N ARG A 155 -43.09 43.90 22.11
CA ARG A 155 -44.33 44.63 21.79
C ARG A 155 -45.60 43.95 22.32
N GLY A 156 -45.51 42.69 22.71
CA GLY A 156 -46.61 41.96 23.36
C GLY A 156 -46.69 42.28 24.85
N ASP A 157 -47.24 43.45 25.20
CA ASP A 157 -47.75 43.73 26.55
C ASP A 157 -48.99 42.85 26.80
N ALA A 158 -48.80 41.64 27.34
CA ALA A 158 -49.89 40.89 27.97
C ALA A 158 -49.35 39.73 28.82
N PHE A 159 -49.38 39.95 30.13
CA PHE A 159 -49.75 38.95 31.13
C PHE A 159 -49.11 37.56 30.94
N SER A 160 -47.81 37.46 31.24
CA SER A 160 -47.15 36.17 31.41
C SER A 160 -47.51 35.62 32.80
N PRO A 161 -48.33 34.56 32.92
CA PRO A 161 -48.63 33.97 34.21
C PRO A 161 -47.37 33.25 34.74
N PRO A 162 -47.17 33.15 36.05
CA PRO A 162 -45.97 32.57 36.66
C PRO A 162 -46.01 31.04 36.58
N PHE A 163 -45.86 30.50 35.38
CA PHE A 163 -45.69 29.07 35.15
C PHE A 163 -44.23 28.80 34.75
N HIS A 164 -43.29 29.04 35.69
CA HIS A 164 -41.88 28.66 35.52
C HIS A 164 -41.69 27.17 35.20
N PHE A 165 -42.65 26.32 35.57
CA PHE A 165 -42.62 24.89 35.28
C PHE A 165 -42.82 24.57 33.80
N PHE A 166 -43.71 25.28 33.10
CA PHE A 166 -43.94 25.08 31.67
C PHE A 166 -42.79 25.61 30.84
N ASN A 167 -42.15 26.71 31.24
CA ASN A 167 -40.94 27.19 30.58
C ASN A 167 -39.78 26.21 30.71
N MET A 168 -39.64 25.51 31.83
CA MET A 168 -38.58 24.52 32.01
C MET A 168 -38.82 23.25 31.18
N ILE A 169 -40.09 22.83 31.03
CA ILE A 169 -40.48 21.72 30.14
C ILE A 169 -40.29 22.11 28.67
N LEU A 170 -40.69 23.33 28.30
CA LEU A 170 -40.50 23.85 26.94
C LEU A 170 -39.03 24.08 26.62
N GLU A 171 -38.20 24.54 27.56
CA GLU A 171 -36.75 24.65 27.38
C GLU A 171 -36.07 23.29 27.25
N ASN A 172 -36.54 22.27 27.98
CA ASN A 172 -36.03 20.91 27.80
C ASN A 172 -36.47 20.30 26.47
N GLN A 173 -37.69 20.57 26.00
CA GLN A 173 -38.14 20.15 24.68
C GLN A 173 -37.44 20.92 23.55
N LEU A 174 -37.17 22.22 23.73
CA LEU A 174 -36.36 23.00 22.78
C LEU A 174 -34.92 22.50 22.73
N LYS A 175 -34.30 22.22 23.89
CA LYS A 175 -32.96 21.62 23.93
C LYS A 175 -32.92 20.26 23.25
N SER A 176 -33.95 19.43 23.45
CA SER A 176 -34.02 18.14 22.77
C SER A 176 -34.23 18.31 21.26
N GLN A 177 -35.01 19.30 20.82
CA GLN A 177 -35.15 19.64 19.40
C GLN A 177 -33.85 20.18 18.81
N ASP A 178 -33.16 21.08 19.51
CA ASP A 178 -31.87 21.62 19.08
C ASP A 178 -30.81 20.51 18.97
N ASP A 179 -30.81 19.54 19.88
CA ASP A 179 -29.92 18.38 19.80
C ASP A 179 -30.28 17.46 18.62
N VAL A 180 -31.57 17.27 18.34
CA VAL A 180 -32.02 16.52 17.16
C VAL A 180 -31.65 17.26 15.88
N GLU A 181 -31.82 18.58 15.82
CA GLU A 181 -31.42 19.41 14.67
C GLU A 181 -29.90 19.46 14.51
N ARG A 182 -29.13 19.50 15.60
CA ARG A 182 -27.66 19.37 15.56
C ARG A 182 -27.24 18.04 15.00
N ARG A 183 -27.85 16.94 15.45
CA ARG A 183 -27.59 15.60 14.91
C ARG A 183 -27.98 15.50 13.45
N ARG A 184 -29.11 16.10 13.04
CA ARG A 184 -29.55 16.13 11.64
C ARG A 184 -28.59 16.94 10.77
N ALA A 185 -28.13 18.10 11.25
CA ALA A 185 -27.14 18.91 10.58
C ALA A 185 -25.78 18.22 10.47
N GLN A 186 -25.32 17.53 11.52
CA GLN A 186 -24.12 16.70 11.49
C GLN A 186 -24.24 15.55 10.49
N LYS A 187 -25.41 14.88 10.45
CA LYS A 187 -25.68 13.79 9.50
C LYS A 187 -25.71 14.29 8.05
N VAL A 188 -26.28 15.48 7.79
CA VAL A 188 -26.24 16.13 6.47
C VAL A 188 -24.82 16.56 6.09
N ALA A 189 -24.04 17.11 7.03
CA ALA A 189 -22.65 17.48 6.78
C ALA A 189 -21.77 16.26 6.48
N LEU A 190 -21.94 15.16 7.22
CA LEU A 190 -21.29 13.87 6.96
C LEU A 190 -21.73 13.30 5.61
N GLY A 191 -23.03 13.34 5.30
CA GLY A 191 -23.56 12.93 3.99
C GLY A 191 -22.92 13.72 2.85
N GLY A 192 -22.87 15.05 2.94
CA GLY A 192 -22.21 15.89 1.94
C GLY A 192 -20.71 15.66 1.82
N MET A 193 -20.03 15.30 2.92
CA MET A 193 -18.60 14.99 2.90
C MET A 193 -18.32 13.61 2.29
N LEU A 194 -19.20 12.63 2.55
CA LEU A 194 -19.18 11.31 1.93
C LEU A 194 -19.53 11.38 0.44
N ASP A 195 -20.54 12.15 0.05
CA ASP A 195 -20.89 12.41 -1.34
C ASP A 195 -19.78 13.18 -2.07
N ALA A 196 -19.07 14.09 -1.42
CA ALA A 196 -17.89 14.73 -2.00
C ALA A 196 -16.73 13.74 -2.21
N TYR A 197 -16.56 12.79 -1.28
CA TYR A 197 -15.47 11.81 -1.34
C TYR A 197 -15.76 10.68 -2.35
N PHE A 198 -16.99 10.17 -2.39
CA PHE A 198 -17.42 9.09 -3.26
C PHE A 198 -18.00 9.57 -4.60
N GLY A 199 -18.60 10.75 -4.65
CA GLY A 199 -19.10 11.37 -5.88
C GLY A 199 -17.98 11.76 -6.83
N GLN A 200 -16.80 12.16 -6.32
CA GLN A 200 -15.62 12.37 -7.17
C GLN A 200 -15.15 11.10 -7.87
N ALA A 201 -15.35 9.92 -7.26
CA ALA A 201 -15.03 8.64 -7.90
C ALA A 201 -15.99 8.33 -9.07
N GLN A 202 -17.27 8.68 -8.95
CA GLN A 202 -18.25 8.51 -10.03
C GLN A 202 -18.11 9.54 -11.15
N GLU A 203 -17.70 10.78 -10.86
CA GLU A 203 -17.45 11.79 -11.90
C GLU A 203 -16.20 11.49 -12.71
N SER A 204 -15.15 10.93 -12.10
CA SER A 204 -13.99 10.42 -12.85
C SER A 204 -14.35 9.26 -13.78
N GLU A 205 -15.34 8.44 -13.40
CA GLU A 205 -15.83 7.33 -14.23
C GLU A 205 -16.72 7.81 -15.39
N LYS A 206 -17.46 8.92 -15.20
CA LYS A 206 -18.24 9.58 -16.26
C LYS A 206 -17.37 10.37 -17.23
N GLN A 207 -16.24 10.94 -16.79
CA GLN A 207 -15.27 11.58 -17.70
C GLN A 207 -14.47 10.56 -18.53
N ALA A 208 -14.33 9.32 -18.06
CA ALA A 208 -13.73 8.23 -18.83
C ALA A 208 -14.67 7.64 -19.90
N LYS A 209 -15.99 7.87 -19.79
CA LYS A 209 -17.00 7.54 -20.82
C LYS A 209 -17.38 8.80 -21.59
N GLY A 210 -16.61 9.15 -22.62
CA GLY A 210 -16.85 10.32 -23.47
C GLY A 210 -18.22 10.30 -24.16
N VAL A 211 -19.25 10.78 -23.47
CA VAL A 211 -20.58 11.09 -24.03
C VAL A 211 -20.64 12.60 -24.25
N PRO A 212 -20.83 13.08 -25.49
CA PRO A 212 -20.88 14.51 -25.76
C PRO A 212 -22.14 15.15 -25.15
N PRO A 213 -22.06 16.42 -24.71
CA PRO A 213 -23.18 17.13 -24.12
C PRO A 213 -24.23 17.44 -25.19
N VAL A 214 -25.43 16.88 -25.03
CA VAL A 214 -26.61 17.26 -25.82
C VAL A 214 -27.06 18.64 -25.36
N GLU A 215 -26.96 19.62 -26.27
CA GLU A 215 -27.53 20.96 -26.12
C GLU A 215 -29.03 20.86 -25.83
N ARG A 216 -29.44 21.30 -24.64
CA ARG A 216 -30.86 21.52 -24.32
C ARG A 216 -31.16 23.00 -24.42
N THR A 217 -31.99 23.32 -25.40
CA THR A 217 -32.66 24.60 -25.60
C THR A 217 -33.57 24.95 -24.41
N PRO A 218 -33.70 26.25 -24.05
CA PRO A 218 -34.56 26.69 -22.97
C PRO A 218 -36.01 26.78 -23.42
N SER A 219 -36.93 26.16 -22.68
CA SER A 219 -38.37 26.34 -22.82
C SER A 219 -39.00 26.80 -21.49
N PRO A 220 -40.16 27.47 -21.53
CA PRO A 220 -40.55 28.55 -20.62
C PRO A 220 -41.27 28.08 -19.32
N PRO A 221 -41.49 28.99 -18.34
CA PRO A 221 -41.86 28.61 -16.99
C PRO A 221 -43.34 28.24 -16.87
N SER A 222 -43.61 27.09 -16.26
CA SER A 222 -44.97 26.68 -15.87
C SER A 222 -45.13 26.77 -14.35
N LEU A 223 -46.10 27.59 -13.96
CA LEU A 223 -46.76 27.62 -12.67
C LEU A 223 -47.41 26.26 -12.36
N ALA A 224 -47.09 25.65 -11.22
CA ALA A 224 -48.02 24.85 -10.44
C ALA A 224 -47.45 24.58 -9.05
N GLY A 225 -48.24 24.92 -8.03
CA GLY A 225 -47.89 24.78 -6.62
C GLY A 225 -47.67 23.33 -6.18
N ILE A 226 -46.75 23.17 -5.24
CA ILE A 226 -46.62 21.96 -4.42
C ILE A 226 -46.86 22.37 -2.98
N GLN A 227 -47.90 21.78 -2.42
CA GLN A 227 -48.33 21.89 -1.03
C GLN A 227 -47.22 21.47 -0.08
N GLN A 228 -47.05 22.25 0.98
CA GLN A 228 -46.32 21.85 2.18
C GLN A 228 -47.03 20.66 2.84
N PRO A 229 -46.32 19.60 3.27
CA PRO A 229 -46.90 18.62 4.17
C PRO A 229 -47.06 19.26 5.55
N GLN A 230 -48.28 19.15 6.09
CA GLN A 230 -48.65 19.66 7.40
C GLN A 230 -47.82 19.00 8.50
N LYS A 231 -47.41 19.87 9.43
CA LYS A 231 -46.65 19.61 10.65
C LYS A 231 -47.66 19.27 11.75
N GLY A 232 -47.43 18.20 12.50
CA GLY A 232 -48.07 17.98 13.81
C GLY A 232 -48.82 16.65 13.94
N ALA A 233 -48.10 15.54 13.96
CA ALA A 233 -48.55 14.33 14.65
C ALA A 233 -47.53 14.07 15.77
N ASP A 234 -47.96 14.25 17.01
CA ASP A 234 -47.19 13.87 18.19
C ASP A 234 -47.10 12.35 18.21
N PHE A 235 -46.00 11.81 17.69
CA PHE A 235 -45.67 10.38 17.81
C PHE A 235 -45.33 10.07 19.27
N SER A 236 -46.36 9.83 20.07
CA SER A 236 -46.24 9.16 21.36
C SER A 236 -45.88 7.70 21.07
N LEU A 237 -44.59 7.41 20.97
CA LEU A 237 -44.10 6.04 20.90
C LEU A 237 -44.53 5.33 22.19
N GLU A 238 -45.38 4.31 22.06
CA GLU A 238 -45.75 3.51 23.22
C GLU A 238 -44.50 2.98 23.92
N PRO A 239 -44.41 3.09 25.26
CA PRO A 239 -43.22 2.75 26.04
C PRO A 239 -42.73 1.30 25.79
N GLY A 240 -43.64 0.39 25.42
CA GLY A 240 -43.28 -1.00 25.10
C GLY A 240 -42.45 -1.17 23.82
N VAL A 241 -42.56 -0.27 22.84
CA VAL A 241 -41.76 -0.36 21.59
C VAL A 241 -40.31 0.06 21.87
N LEU A 242 -40.12 1.08 22.71
CA LEU A 242 -38.79 1.54 23.10
C LEU A 242 -38.05 0.47 23.92
N ASP A 243 -38.75 -0.20 24.86
CA ASP A 243 -38.17 -1.29 25.66
C ASP A 243 -37.76 -2.48 24.78
N ASN A 244 -38.55 -2.82 23.76
CA ASN A 244 -38.20 -3.88 22.82
C ASN A 244 -36.97 -3.53 21.96
N VAL A 245 -36.88 -2.28 21.48
CA VAL A 245 -35.70 -1.80 20.73
C VAL A 245 -34.46 -1.77 21.64
N LEU A 246 -34.59 -1.25 22.86
CA LEU A 246 -33.48 -1.22 23.83
C LEU A 246 -33.02 -2.62 24.21
N ARG A 247 -33.93 -3.59 24.35
CA ARG A 247 -33.60 -4.99 24.63
C ARG A 247 -32.85 -5.65 23.47
N VAL A 248 -33.30 -5.45 22.22
CA VAL A 248 -32.60 -5.96 21.03
C VAL A 248 -31.21 -5.32 20.92
N VAL A 249 -31.07 -4.03 21.20
CA VAL A 249 -29.77 -3.35 21.23
C VAL A 249 -28.88 -3.93 22.34
N HIS A 250 -29.42 -4.19 23.53
CA HIS A 250 -28.65 -4.77 24.64
C HIS A 250 -28.19 -6.20 24.35
N ASP A 251 -29.07 -7.03 23.80
CA ASP A 251 -28.75 -8.40 23.40
C ASP A 251 -27.66 -8.41 22.33
N ARG A 252 -27.74 -7.49 21.35
CA ARG A 252 -26.72 -7.39 20.30
C ARG A 252 -25.39 -6.81 20.80
N LEU A 253 -25.41 -5.87 21.73
CA LEU A 253 -24.20 -5.37 22.39
C LEU A 253 -23.52 -6.46 23.23
N ASN A 254 -24.30 -7.30 23.91
CA ASN A 254 -23.76 -8.43 24.69
C ASN A 254 -23.16 -9.51 23.79
N GLU A 255 -23.78 -9.79 22.63
CA GLU A 255 -23.24 -10.72 21.63
C GLU A 255 -21.93 -10.19 21.05
N ILE A 256 -21.84 -8.89 20.73
CA ILE A 256 -20.58 -8.27 20.29
C ILE A 256 -19.50 -8.36 21.37
N ALA A 257 -19.85 -8.12 22.64
CA ALA A 257 -18.89 -8.25 23.75
C ALA A 257 -18.42 -9.70 23.94
N ALA A 258 -19.28 -10.68 23.70
CA ALA A 258 -18.93 -12.10 23.74
C ALA A 258 -18.01 -12.50 22.56
N GLU A 259 -18.30 -12.03 21.34
CA GLU A 259 -17.43 -12.24 20.17
C GLU A 259 -16.05 -11.60 20.37
N GLU A 260 -15.99 -10.38 20.91
CA GLU A 260 -14.71 -9.72 21.23
C GLU A 260 -13.93 -10.45 22.33
N ALA A 261 -14.62 -11.02 23.33
CA ALA A 261 -14.01 -11.83 24.36
C ALA A 261 -13.47 -13.16 23.82
N GLU A 262 -14.18 -13.82 22.89
CA GLU A 262 -13.67 -15.01 22.19
C GLU A 262 -12.45 -14.67 21.31
N GLU A 263 -12.47 -13.56 20.56
CA GLU A 263 -11.35 -13.15 19.72
C GLU A 263 -10.11 -12.76 20.56
N GLN A 264 -10.30 -12.19 21.75
CA GLN A 264 -9.23 -11.96 22.72
C GLN A 264 -8.74 -13.25 23.38
N ALA A 265 -9.64 -14.19 23.70
CA ALA A 265 -9.27 -15.50 24.23
C ALA A 265 -8.46 -16.31 23.21
N GLU A 266 -8.80 -16.23 21.92
CA GLU A 266 -8.04 -16.87 20.84
C GLU A 266 -6.65 -16.25 20.65
N LYS A 267 -6.52 -14.93 20.81
CA LYS A 267 -5.22 -14.23 20.77
C LYS A 267 -4.35 -14.44 22.01
N THR A 268 -4.95 -14.69 23.17
CA THR A 268 -4.24 -14.87 24.45
C THR A 268 -4.06 -16.34 24.85
N ALA A 269 -4.64 -17.27 24.09
CA ALA A 269 -4.39 -18.70 24.28
C ALA A 269 -2.87 -18.95 24.19
N PRO A 270 -2.20 -19.32 25.30
CA PRO A 270 -0.78 -19.55 25.29
C PRO A 270 -0.48 -20.71 24.34
N VAL A 271 0.40 -20.47 23.37
CA VAL A 271 0.97 -21.51 22.52
C VAL A 271 1.63 -22.51 23.47
N ALA A 272 0.91 -23.61 23.73
CA ALA A 272 1.34 -24.64 24.66
C ALA A 272 2.74 -25.11 24.25
N SER A 273 3.67 -24.86 25.16
CA SER A 273 5.04 -25.33 25.17
C SER A 273 5.16 -26.77 24.67
N ALA A 274 6.19 -26.96 23.86
CA ALA A 274 6.61 -28.22 23.24
C ALA A 274 6.42 -29.47 24.12
N PRO A 275 6.02 -30.62 23.54
CA PRO A 275 5.88 -31.85 24.29
C PRO A 275 7.24 -32.34 24.83
N PRO A 276 7.27 -32.94 26.03
CA PRO A 276 8.50 -33.45 26.62
C PRO A 276 9.06 -34.60 25.78
N GLN A 277 10.36 -34.53 25.52
CA GLN A 277 11.12 -35.56 24.82
C GLN A 277 11.05 -36.89 25.58
N THR A 278 10.45 -37.91 24.96
CA THR A 278 10.61 -39.31 25.36
C THR A 278 11.87 -39.92 24.73
N PRO A 279 12.66 -40.72 25.49
CA PRO A 279 13.92 -41.29 25.01
C PRO A 279 13.71 -42.45 24.01
N PRO A 280 14.76 -42.82 23.24
CA PRO A 280 14.64 -43.74 22.12
C PRO A 280 14.52 -45.20 22.59
N ARG A 281 13.59 -45.96 21.99
CA ARG A 281 13.49 -47.41 22.16
C ARG A 281 13.77 -48.12 20.82
N PRO A 282 14.54 -49.22 20.80
CA PRO A 282 15.12 -49.78 19.58
C PRO A 282 14.13 -50.61 18.75
N GLN A 283 14.52 -50.76 17.50
CA GLN A 283 13.87 -51.51 16.42
C GLN A 283 13.61 -52.97 16.81
N SER A 284 12.42 -53.46 16.45
CA SER A 284 12.19 -54.89 16.20
C SER A 284 11.12 -55.08 15.13
N THR A 285 11.54 -55.83 14.11
CA THR A 285 10.78 -56.46 13.03
C THR A 285 9.57 -57.26 13.51
N ARG A 286 8.45 -57.28 12.77
CA ARG A 286 7.81 -58.51 12.19
C ARG A 286 6.42 -58.22 11.55
N SER A 287 6.21 -58.84 10.37
CA SER A 287 4.98 -59.47 9.81
C SER A 287 3.62 -58.77 10.00
N THR A 288 2.96 -58.29 8.94
CA THR A 288 2.11 -59.03 7.96
C THR A 288 0.87 -59.73 8.54
N ASP A 289 -0.23 -59.49 7.83
CA ASP A 289 -1.43 -60.32 7.65
C ASP A 289 -2.70 -60.03 8.47
N ASP A 290 -3.71 -59.63 7.68
CA ASP A 290 -5.05 -60.21 7.57
C ASP A 290 -6.30 -59.65 8.28
N ALA A 291 -7.36 -59.75 7.47
CA ALA A 291 -8.81 -59.78 7.74
C ALA A 291 -9.52 -58.42 7.97
N ALA A 292 -10.29 -57.92 7.00
CA ALA A 292 -11.61 -58.39 6.51
C ALA A 292 -12.76 -58.03 7.46
N GLY A 293 -13.77 -57.31 6.94
CA GLY A 293 -15.12 -57.36 7.51
C GLY A 293 -15.96 -56.08 7.42
N ALA A 294 -17.05 -56.20 6.65
CA ALA A 294 -18.35 -55.54 6.84
C ALA A 294 -18.54 -54.09 6.35
N VAL A 295 -19.07 -53.99 5.13
CA VAL A 295 -19.85 -52.87 4.61
C VAL A 295 -21.33 -53.10 4.96
N PRO A 296 -22.02 -52.15 5.61
CA PRO A 296 -23.48 -52.10 5.56
C PRO A 296 -23.96 -50.99 4.61
N GLU A 297 -24.87 -51.39 3.74
CA GLU A 297 -25.72 -50.51 2.92
C GLU A 297 -26.54 -49.56 3.79
N GLN A 298 -26.62 -48.27 3.40
CA GLN A 298 -27.74 -47.42 3.78
C GLN A 298 -28.21 -46.55 2.60
N LYS A 299 -29.51 -46.67 2.37
CA LYS A 299 -30.34 -45.98 1.40
C LYS A 299 -30.49 -44.48 1.70
N GLY A 300 -30.53 -43.73 0.61
CA GLY A 300 -31.10 -42.40 0.36
C GLY A 300 -31.67 -41.60 1.52
N VAL A 301 -31.07 -40.44 1.74
CA VAL A 301 -31.74 -39.25 2.25
C VAL A 301 -31.42 -38.14 1.24
N GLU A 302 -32.46 -37.65 0.55
CA GLU A 302 -32.42 -36.46 -0.29
C GLU A 302 -32.06 -35.26 0.58
N ILE A 303 -30.95 -34.60 0.26
CA ILE A 303 -30.54 -33.32 0.84
C ILE A 303 -30.44 -32.36 -0.33
N GLU A 304 -31.18 -31.25 -0.23
CA GLU A 304 -31.26 -30.17 -1.21
C GLU A 304 -29.88 -29.70 -1.69
N GLU A 305 -29.79 -29.50 -3.00
CA GLU A 305 -28.58 -29.19 -3.74
C GLU A 305 -27.89 -27.90 -3.22
N PRO A 306 -26.58 -27.91 -2.96
CA PRO A 306 -25.82 -26.68 -2.79
C PRO A 306 -25.64 -25.99 -4.15
N ILE A 307 -25.91 -24.67 -4.16
CA ILE A 307 -25.80 -23.74 -5.28
C ILE A 307 -24.65 -24.09 -6.23
N ASP A 308 -25.02 -24.45 -7.47
CA ASP A 308 -24.08 -24.79 -8.53
C ASP A 308 -23.27 -23.56 -8.96
N TYR A 309 -22.08 -23.41 -8.37
CA TYR A 309 -21.12 -22.36 -8.70
C TYR A 309 -20.68 -22.39 -10.18
N GLY A 310 -20.89 -23.51 -10.88
CA GLY A 310 -20.68 -23.62 -12.32
C GLY A 310 -21.67 -22.77 -13.14
N LYS A 311 -22.95 -22.76 -12.75
CA LYS A 311 -23.95 -21.87 -13.36
C LYS A 311 -23.67 -20.40 -13.06
N LEU A 312 -23.24 -20.07 -11.85
CA LEU A 312 -22.87 -18.69 -11.49
C LEU A 312 -21.65 -18.22 -12.29
N ALA A 313 -20.64 -19.06 -12.47
CA ALA A 313 -19.46 -18.77 -13.27
C ALA A 313 -19.80 -18.61 -14.77
N ASN A 314 -20.74 -19.40 -15.30
CA ASN A 314 -21.20 -19.27 -16.69
C ASN A 314 -22.04 -18.01 -16.92
N ILE A 315 -22.86 -17.59 -15.94
CA ILE A 315 -23.60 -16.32 -15.99
C ILE A 315 -22.63 -15.13 -15.97
N LEU A 316 -21.57 -15.21 -15.16
CA LEU A 316 -20.54 -14.17 -15.09
C LEU A 316 -19.68 -14.12 -16.37
N ARG A 317 -19.33 -15.28 -16.96
CA ARG A 317 -18.62 -15.31 -18.27
C ARG A 317 -19.49 -14.83 -19.43
N GLY A 318 -20.80 -15.13 -19.41
CA GLY A 318 -21.75 -14.62 -20.40
C GLY A 318 -21.84 -13.10 -20.41
N ARG A 319 -21.78 -12.46 -19.23
CA ARG A 319 -21.81 -10.98 -19.11
C ARG A 319 -20.50 -10.29 -19.50
N VAL A 320 -19.36 -10.97 -19.40
CA VAL A 320 -18.06 -10.40 -19.78
C VAL A 320 -17.84 -10.48 -21.30
N ASN A 321 -18.41 -11.50 -21.97
CA ASN A 321 -18.28 -11.65 -23.42
C ASN A 321 -19.24 -10.78 -24.24
N THR A 322 -20.26 -10.16 -23.62
CA THR A 322 -21.16 -9.19 -24.29
C THR A 322 -20.62 -7.77 -24.35
N LEU A 323 -19.38 -7.52 -23.91
CA LEU A 323 -18.73 -6.20 -23.95
C LEU A 323 -17.70 -6.04 -25.08
N ASN A 324 -17.54 -7.04 -25.94
CA ASN A 324 -16.79 -6.89 -27.18
C ASN A 324 -17.72 -6.45 -28.30
N ASP A 325 -18.04 -5.15 -28.34
CA ASP A 325 -18.50 -4.52 -29.57
C ASP A 325 -17.38 -3.66 -30.16
N VAL A 326 -17.15 -3.97 -31.43
CA VAL A 326 -16.19 -3.41 -32.35
C VAL A 326 -16.58 -1.97 -32.68
N ASN A 327 -15.66 -1.01 -32.42
CA ASN A 327 -15.40 0.20 -33.21
C ASN A 327 -14.58 1.21 -32.38
N VAL A 328 -13.28 0.97 -32.25
CA VAL A 328 -12.33 2.00 -31.79
C VAL A 328 -11.66 2.59 -33.03
N PHE A 329 -12.21 3.72 -33.48
CA PHE A 329 -11.66 4.57 -34.52
C PHE A 329 -10.45 5.32 -33.93
N VAL A 330 -9.26 5.10 -34.47
CA VAL A 330 -8.03 5.83 -34.09
C VAL A 330 -8.06 7.21 -34.75
N PRO A 331 -8.14 8.34 -34.01
CA PRO A 331 -7.98 9.64 -34.61
C PRO A 331 -6.49 9.90 -34.87
N ARG A 332 -6.11 9.93 -36.16
CA ARG A 332 -4.85 10.53 -36.60
C ARG A 332 -4.93 12.05 -36.34
N SER A 333 -4.02 12.57 -35.53
CA SER A 333 -3.80 14.01 -35.36
C SER A 333 -3.34 14.64 -36.69
N PRO A 334 -3.91 15.77 -37.14
CA PRO A 334 -3.41 16.50 -38.29
C PRO A 334 -2.14 17.30 -37.96
N PRO A 335 -1.27 17.57 -38.95
CA PRO A 335 -0.09 18.40 -38.76
C PRO A 335 -0.47 19.89 -38.64
N PRO A 336 0.26 20.70 -37.85
CA PRO A 336 0.00 22.13 -37.77
C PRO A 336 0.64 22.86 -38.95
N GLU A 337 -0.20 23.28 -39.91
CA GLU A 337 0.12 24.37 -40.82
C GLU A 337 -0.50 25.69 -40.33
N GLN A 338 0.38 26.69 -40.18
CA GLN A 338 0.20 28.09 -40.58
C GLN A 338 -0.94 28.91 -39.94
N PHE A 339 -0.57 29.77 -38.98
CA PHE A 339 -1.02 31.17 -39.01
C PHE A 339 0.15 32.12 -38.69
N ALA A 340 0.22 33.14 -39.54
CA ALA A 340 1.23 34.16 -39.64
C ALA A 340 0.96 35.37 -38.71
N ALA A 341 1.93 36.30 -38.74
CA ALA A 341 1.94 37.66 -38.22
C ALA A 341 2.21 37.82 -36.71
N PHE A 342 3.43 38.23 -36.35
CA PHE A 342 3.75 39.65 -36.15
C PHE A 342 5.26 39.87 -35.93
N ALA A 343 5.75 40.98 -36.50
CA ALA A 343 6.95 41.74 -36.17
C ALA A 343 8.36 41.16 -36.46
N THR A 344 8.89 41.60 -37.61
CA THR A 344 10.31 41.73 -37.96
C THR A 344 11.10 42.63 -37.00
N PRO A 345 12.40 42.34 -36.80
CA PRO A 345 13.43 43.36 -36.93
C PRO A 345 14.58 42.94 -37.91
N PRO A 346 15.35 43.89 -38.45
CA PRO A 346 16.12 43.74 -39.70
C PRO A 346 17.51 43.06 -39.54
N PRO A 347 18.12 42.57 -40.65
CA PRO A 347 19.35 41.77 -40.62
C PRO A 347 20.63 42.61 -40.85
N PRO A 348 21.79 42.15 -40.33
CA PRO A 348 23.08 42.56 -40.89
C PRO A 348 23.69 41.49 -41.80
N ALA A 349 23.88 41.91 -43.05
CA ALA A 349 25.03 41.69 -43.94
C ALA A 349 25.61 40.28 -44.16
N LYS A 350 25.32 39.79 -45.38
CA LYS A 350 26.12 38.95 -46.28
C LYS A 350 27.63 38.89 -46.00
N ARG A 351 28.19 37.67 -45.96
CA ARG A 351 29.47 37.37 -46.60
C ARG A 351 29.45 35.99 -47.27
N GLU A 352 29.87 36.03 -48.52
CA GLU A 352 29.95 34.95 -49.49
C GLU A 352 31.25 34.14 -49.33
N ALA A 353 31.18 32.82 -49.56
CA ALA A 353 32.22 31.93 -50.11
C ALA A 353 31.58 30.53 -50.10
N LYS A 354 31.14 29.88 -51.19
CA LYS A 354 31.74 29.56 -52.50
C LYS A 354 33.01 28.71 -52.39
N LEU A 355 32.83 27.39 -52.36
CA LEU A 355 33.74 26.32 -52.82
C LEU A 355 32.90 25.02 -52.78
N ALA A 356 32.39 24.57 -53.92
CA ALA A 356 33.02 23.64 -54.86
C ALA A 356 32.86 22.16 -54.42
N SER A 357 32.05 21.47 -55.22
CA SER A 357 31.71 20.04 -55.30
C SER A 357 32.96 19.11 -55.36
N PRO A 358 32.85 17.76 -55.24
CA PRO A 358 32.14 16.95 -56.25
C PRO A 358 31.37 15.72 -55.76
N ALA A 359 30.53 15.26 -56.69
CA ALA A 359 29.69 14.07 -56.69
C ALA A 359 30.47 12.77 -56.47
N MET A 360 29.83 11.83 -55.78
CA MET A 360 30.01 10.39 -55.96
C MET A 360 28.62 9.75 -55.89
N ASP A 361 28.16 9.30 -57.04
CA ASP A 361 27.04 8.37 -57.22
C ASP A 361 27.39 7.04 -56.52
N VAL A 362 26.52 6.56 -55.64
CA VAL A 362 26.53 5.17 -55.18
C VAL A 362 25.09 4.67 -55.14
N ASP A 363 24.84 3.69 -55.99
CA ASP A 363 23.58 2.97 -56.16
C ASP A 363 23.02 2.46 -54.82
N SER A 364 21.78 2.87 -54.54
CA SER A 364 20.99 2.38 -53.41
C SER A 364 20.20 1.15 -53.86
N GLU A 365 20.79 -0.04 -53.70
CA GLU A 365 19.99 -1.27 -53.63
C GLU A 365 19.30 -1.35 -52.27
N ALA A 366 18.00 -1.12 -52.30
CA ALA A 366 17.07 -1.30 -51.20
C ALA A 366 16.81 -2.79 -50.98
N VAL A 367 17.49 -3.41 -50.00
CA VAL A 367 17.06 -4.69 -49.43
C VAL A 367 17.40 -4.73 -47.93
N GLY A 368 16.37 -4.88 -47.10
CA GLY A 368 16.51 -5.47 -45.76
C GLY A 368 16.40 -4.52 -44.57
N ALA A 369 15.18 -4.07 -44.23
CA ALA A 369 14.89 -3.50 -42.91
C ALA A 369 13.44 -3.73 -42.45
N GLU A 370 12.85 -4.89 -42.73
CA GLU A 370 11.49 -5.25 -42.26
C GLU A 370 11.45 -6.52 -41.37
N HIS A 371 12.47 -6.75 -40.53
CA HIS A 371 12.54 -7.97 -39.69
C HIS A 371 12.56 -7.75 -38.18
N THR A 372 12.39 -6.54 -37.67
CA THR A 372 12.43 -6.32 -36.20
C THR A 372 11.12 -6.60 -35.47
N ASP A 373 9.97 -6.50 -36.15
CA ASP A 373 8.67 -6.66 -35.48
C ASP A 373 8.12 -8.10 -35.52
N SER A 374 8.54 -8.90 -36.51
CA SER A 374 8.12 -10.31 -36.61
C SER A 374 8.81 -11.19 -35.57
N GLU A 375 10.08 -10.95 -35.25
CA GLU A 375 10.80 -11.67 -34.19
C GLU A 375 10.27 -11.34 -32.81
N PHE A 376 9.91 -10.08 -32.55
CA PHE A 376 9.29 -9.68 -31.29
C PHE A 376 7.91 -10.30 -31.08
N ALA A 377 7.10 -10.41 -32.15
CA ALA A 377 5.82 -11.10 -32.11
C ALA A 377 5.98 -12.62 -31.85
N GLY A 378 7.02 -13.24 -32.41
CA GLY A 378 7.38 -14.63 -32.15
C GLY A 378 7.70 -14.88 -30.68
N MET A 379 8.58 -14.05 -30.11
CA MET A 379 9.00 -14.13 -28.71
C MET A 379 7.83 -13.92 -27.73
N MET A 380 6.91 -13.00 -28.04
CA MET A 380 5.70 -12.79 -27.23
C MET A 380 4.74 -13.98 -27.25
N ASN A 381 4.65 -14.70 -28.37
CA ASN A 381 3.82 -15.91 -28.47
C ASN A 381 4.46 -17.09 -27.72
N GLU A 382 5.80 -17.20 -27.75
CA GLU A 382 6.55 -18.22 -27.02
C GLU A 382 6.43 -18.02 -25.49
N CYS A 383 6.53 -16.79 -25.00
CA CYS A 383 6.28 -16.45 -23.59
C CYS A 383 4.85 -16.82 -23.14
N LYS A 384 3.85 -16.60 -24.01
CA LYS A 384 2.46 -16.99 -23.72
C LYS A 384 2.27 -18.51 -23.70
N ALA A 385 2.98 -19.24 -24.54
CA ALA A 385 2.96 -20.71 -24.55
C ALA A 385 3.57 -21.28 -23.26
N GLN A 386 4.73 -20.77 -22.82
CA GLN A 386 5.38 -21.18 -21.58
C GLN A 386 4.52 -20.92 -20.34
N LEU A 387 3.83 -19.77 -20.29
CA LEU A 387 2.88 -19.44 -19.21
C LEU A 387 1.66 -20.37 -19.18
N LYS A 388 1.24 -20.90 -20.34
CA LYS A 388 0.14 -21.85 -20.43
C LYS A 388 0.58 -23.22 -19.95
N GLU A 389 1.77 -23.66 -20.33
CA GLU A 389 2.35 -24.94 -19.90
C GLU A 389 2.61 -24.98 -18.38
N LEU A 390 3.05 -23.87 -17.77
CA LEU A 390 3.16 -23.74 -16.32
C LEU A 390 1.80 -23.83 -15.60
N LYS A 391 0.73 -23.33 -16.22
CA LYS A 391 -0.63 -23.45 -15.66
C LYS A 391 -1.17 -24.87 -15.79
N ASP A 392 -0.90 -25.54 -16.90
CA ASP A 392 -1.37 -26.90 -17.13
C ASP A 392 -0.61 -27.92 -16.26
N THR A 393 0.68 -27.71 -16.02
CA THR A 393 1.50 -28.54 -15.10
C THR A 393 1.14 -28.32 -13.63
N THR A 394 0.76 -27.11 -13.23
CA THR A 394 0.28 -26.84 -11.86
C THR A 394 -1.14 -27.35 -11.62
N ALA A 395 -1.99 -27.40 -12.65
CA ALA A 395 -3.31 -28.03 -12.57
C ALA A 395 -3.25 -29.56 -12.49
N ALA A 396 -2.24 -30.19 -13.08
CA ALA A 396 -2.06 -31.65 -13.06
C ALA A 396 -1.43 -32.20 -11.76
N THR A 397 -0.81 -31.34 -10.94
CA THR A 397 -0.03 -31.77 -9.76
C THR A 397 -0.72 -31.41 -8.44
N GLN A 398 -2.06 -31.49 -8.38
CA GLN A 398 -2.80 -31.41 -7.12
C GLN A 398 -3.02 -32.85 -6.57
N PRO A 399 -2.22 -33.32 -5.60
CA PRO A 399 -2.42 -34.64 -5.01
C PRO A 399 -3.74 -34.66 -4.24
N GLN A 400 -4.60 -35.63 -4.55
CA GLN A 400 -5.78 -35.98 -3.75
C GLN A 400 -5.34 -36.44 -2.35
N GLY A 401 -5.18 -35.47 -1.45
CA GLY A 401 -4.84 -35.65 -0.05
C GLY A 401 -6.05 -36.11 0.75
N LYS A 402 -6.00 -37.38 1.17
CA LYS A 402 -6.95 -38.09 2.02
C LYS A 402 -7.42 -37.27 3.23
N ARG A 403 -8.72 -37.03 3.28
CA ARG A 403 -9.49 -36.43 4.38
C ARG A 403 -9.25 -37.22 5.69
N ARG A 404 -8.40 -36.68 6.56
CA ARG A 404 -8.23 -37.19 7.94
C ARG A 404 -9.46 -36.81 8.77
N GLN A 405 -10.27 -37.80 9.09
CA GLN A 405 -11.31 -37.73 10.10
C GLN A 405 -10.68 -37.33 11.46
N ARG A 406 -10.96 -36.10 11.92
CA ARG A 406 -10.68 -35.72 13.31
C ARG A 406 -11.94 -35.94 14.13
N ARG A 407 -11.84 -36.94 15.00
CA ARG A 407 -12.79 -37.30 16.04
C ARG A 407 -12.98 -36.12 16.99
N HIS A 408 -14.18 -35.53 17.00
CA HIS A 408 -14.60 -34.64 18.09
C HIS A 408 -15.22 -35.50 19.20
N HIS A 409 -14.48 -35.64 20.31
CA HIS A 409 -15.03 -36.11 21.56
C HIS A 409 -15.98 -35.05 22.13
N ARG A 410 -17.28 -35.33 22.12
CA ARG A 410 -18.28 -34.60 22.90
C ARG A 410 -18.17 -34.98 24.38
N PRO A 411 -18.20 -34.02 25.33
CA PRO A 411 -18.44 -34.33 26.73
C PRO A 411 -19.91 -34.73 26.92
N ARG A 412 -20.12 -35.95 27.41
CA ARG A 412 -21.39 -36.40 28.01
C ARG A 412 -21.53 -35.71 29.36
N HIS A 413 -22.68 -35.12 29.66
CA HIS A 413 -23.44 -35.25 30.92
C HIS A 413 -24.84 -34.61 30.69
N ARG A 414 -25.91 -35.43 30.80
CA ARG A 414 -26.97 -35.40 31.86
C ARG A 414 -27.81 -34.12 31.83
N ALA A 415 -29.14 -34.12 31.82
CA ALA A 415 -30.14 -35.10 32.22
C ALA A 415 -31.47 -34.79 31.47
N ARG A 416 -32.16 -35.81 30.96
CA ARG A 416 -33.53 -36.18 31.36
C ARG A 416 -34.44 -35.00 31.69
N HIS A 417 -35.41 -34.70 30.82
CA HIS A 417 -36.82 -34.67 31.19
C HIS A 417 -37.64 -34.99 29.93
N HIS A 418 -38.24 -36.19 29.95
CA HIS A 418 -39.40 -36.55 29.15
C HIS A 418 -40.58 -35.78 29.73
N GLU A 419 -41.29 -35.01 28.91
CA GLU A 419 -42.72 -34.80 29.10
C GLU A 419 -43.43 -34.96 27.77
N ASP A 420 -44.44 -35.82 27.83
CA ASP A 420 -45.26 -36.34 26.75
C ASP A 420 -46.05 -35.24 26.05
N LYS A 421 -46.08 -35.26 24.71
CA LYS A 421 -47.13 -34.59 23.94
C LYS A 421 -48.01 -35.66 23.27
N PRO A 422 -49.30 -35.74 23.60
CA PRO A 422 -50.22 -36.60 22.91
C PRO A 422 -50.50 -36.07 21.50
N GLN A 423 -50.47 -36.98 20.53
CA GLN A 423 -51.12 -36.79 19.23
C GLN A 423 -52.63 -36.64 19.48
N VAL A 424 -53.19 -35.50 19.12
CA VAL A 424 -54.62 -35.35 18.88
C VAL A 424 -54.76 -34.95 17.42
N ASP A 425 -55.12 -35.95 16.62
CA ASP A 425 -55.85 -35.76 15.37
C ASP A 425 -57.18 -35.11 15.72
N GLU A 426 -57.40 -33.87 15.30
CA GLU A 426 -58.75 -33.34 15.17
C GLU A 426 -58.86 -32.51 13.91
N SER A 427 -59.23 -33.21 12.84
CA SER A 427 -59.96 -32.67 11.72
C SER A 427 -61.28 -32.07 12.22
N VAL A 428 -61.29 -30.79 12.56
CA VAL A 428 -62.54 -30.03 12.68
C VAL A 428 -62.54 -28.93 11.63
N PHE A 429 -63.17 -29.32 10.52
CA PHE A 429 -63.75 -28.49 9.48
C PHE A 429 -64.69 -27.46 10.14
N PHE A 430 -64.24 -26.21 10.30
CA PHE A 430 -65.14 -25.09 10.55
C PHE A 430 -65.40 -24.32 9.25
N PRO A 431 -66.67 -24.08 8.92
CA PRO A 431 -67.08 -23.47 7.67
C PRO A 431 -66.82 -21.97 7.68
N ALA A 432 -66.66 -21.45 6.46
CA ALA A 432 -66.53 -20.05 6.14
C ALA A 432 -67.53 -19.16 6.89
N GLU A 433 -67.00 -18.26 7.73
CA GLU A 433 -67.72 -17.08 8.18
C GLU A 433 -67.02 -15.85 7.61
N SER A 434 -67.43 -15.52 6.39
CA SER A 434 -67.15 -14.28 5.68
C SER A 434 -67.92 -13.13 6.34
N VAL A 435 -67.34 -12.47 7.34
CA VAL A 435 -67.90 -11.23 7.89
C VAL A 435 -66.77 -10.23 8.20
N ALA A 436 -66.72 -9.20 7.37
CA ALA A 436 -66.19 -7.85 7.67
C ALA A 436 -64.85 -7.77 8.43
N ALA A 437 -63.75 -8.06 7.73
CA ALA A 437 -62.39 -7.71 8.18
C ALA A 437 -61.76 -6.74 7.18
N ASP A 438 -62.35 -5.56 7.04
CA ASP A 438 -61.81 -4.45 6.27
C ASP A 438 -62.00 -3.20 7.13
N MET A 439 -60.95 -2.39 7.31
CA MET A 439 -60.87 -1.12 8.09
C MET A 439 -60.05 -1.04 9.40
N THR A 440 -59.13 -1.96 9.70
CA THR A 440 -58.15 -1.77 10.80
C THR A 440 -56.80 -2.38 10.38
N VAL A 441 -55.63 -1.76 10.32
CA VAL A 441 -55.07 -0.51 10.87
C VAL A 441 -53.83 -0.16 10.01
N PRO A 442 -53.81 0.92 9.19
CA PRO A 442 -52.60 1.33 8.45
C PRO A 442 -51.44 1.78 9.37
N GLU A 443 -51.72 2.11 10.63
CA GLU A 443 -50.77 2.62 11.62
C GLU A 443 -49.71 1.59 12.06
N GLN A 444 -50.04 0.29 12.12
CA GLN A 444 -49.07 -0.75 12.47
C GLN A 444 -48.03 -0.99 11.35
N ALA A 445 -48.41 -0.77 10.09
CA ALA A 445 -47.48 -0.88 8.97
C ALA A 445 -46.42 0.24 9.01
N GLU A 446 -46.80 1.45 9.39
CA GLU A 446 -45.86 2.57 9.54
C GLU A 446 -44.90 2.38 10.72
N ALA A 447 -45.40 1.87 11.86
CA ALA A 447 -44.56 1.57 13.02
C ALA A 447 -43.48 0.52 12.70
N THR A 448 -43.83 -0.54 11.97
CA THR A 448 -42.84 -1.56 11.56
C THR A 448 -41.85 -1.03 10.52
N ALA A 449 -42.24 -0.10 9.64
CA ALA A 449 -41.33 0.55 8.71
C ALA A 449 -40.32 1.46 9.43
N ALA A 450 -40.78 2.25 10.41
CA ALA A 450 -39.92 3.09 11.25
C ALA A 450 -38.92 2.25 12.06
N GLN A 451 -39.36 1.10 12.59
CA GLN A 451 -38.49 0.18 13.32
C GLN A 451 -37.39 -0.40 12.41
N LYS A 452 -37.73 -0.85 11.20
CA LYS A 452 -36.74 -1.34 10.22
C LYS A 452 -35.72 -0.26 9.86
N GLN A 453 -36.17 0.98 9.68
CA GLN A 453 -35.27 2.09 9.40
C GLN A 453 -34.33 2.40 10.58
N ALA A 454 -34.84 2.34 11.82
CA ALA A 454 -34.02 2.50 13.02
C ALA A 454 -32.96 1.39 13.14
N VAL A 455 -33.34 0.13 12.92
CA VAL A 455 -32.42 -1.02 12.94
C VAL A 455 -31.31 -0.84 11.90
N ASN A 456 -31.66 -0.52 10.65
CA ASN A 456 -30.66 -0.28 9.60
C ASN A 456 -29.70 0.86 9.97
N THR A 457 -30.20 1.96 10.56
CA THR A 457 -29.30 3.05 10.99
C THR A 457 -28.36 2.67 12.13
N ILE A 458 -28.77 1.75 13.00
CA ILE A 458 -27.93 1.23 14.08
C ILE A 458 -26.89 0.27 13.50
N GLU A 459 -27.27 -0.60 12.58
CA GLU A 459 -26.35 -1.50 11.87
C GLU A 459 -25.28 -0.72 11.09
N ASP A 460 -25.69 0.30 10.32
CA ASP A 460 -24.77 1.19 9.59
C ASP A 460 -23.78 1.89 10.54
N TYR A 461 -24.27 2.32 11.71
CA TYR A 461 -23.43 2.95 12.72
C TYR A 461 -22.41 1.97 13.33
N ILE A 462 -22.85 0.75 13.68
CA ILE A 462 -21.97 -0.30 14.24
C ILE A 462 -20.91 -0.72 13.21
N LEU A 463 -21.31 -0.95 11.96
CA LEU A 463 -20.41 -1.29 10.86
C LEU A 463 -19.43 -0.13 10.58
N GLY A 464 -19.93 1.10 10.57
CA GLY A 464 -19.11 2.31 10.42
C GLY A 464 -18.07 2.45 11.53
N ALA A 465 -18.48 2.28 12.79
CA ALA A 465 -17.58 2.33 13.94
C ALA A 465 -16.52 1.22 13.90
N ARG A 466 -16.91 0.00 13.52
CA ARG A 466 -15.97 -1.14 13.35
C ARG A 466 -14.96 -0.87 12.24
N ASN A 467 -15.41 -0.36 11.10
CA ASN A 467 -14.54 -0.01 9.98
C ASN A 467 -13.59 1.14 10.34
N ALA A 468 -14.06 2.13 11.09
CA ALA A 468 -13.21 3.22 11.59
C ALA A 468 -12.11 2.71 12.53
N ARG A 469 -12.44 1.79 13.45
CA ARG A 469 -11.43 1.15 14.33
C ARG A 469 -10.41 0.34 13.52
N LYS A 470 -10.87 -0.46 12.56
CA LYS A 470 -9.97 -1.21 11.66
C LYS A 470 -9.04 -0.29 10.87
N ALA A 471 -9.56 0.81 10.32
CA ALA A 471 -8.77 1.79 9.60
C ALA A 471 -7.75 2.50 10.51
N GLN A 472 -8.11 2.82 11.75
CA GLN A 472 -7.17 3.38 12.74
C GLN A 472 -6.05 2.39 13.10
N ALA A 473 -6.39 1.12 13.31
CA ALA A 473 -5.41 0.07 13.54
C ALA A 473 -4.45 -0.06 12.34
N ALA A 474 -4.99 -0.15 11.12
CA ALA A 474 -4.17 -0.19 9.90
C ALA A 474 -3.25 1.04 9.77
N MET A 475 -3.77 2.25 10.01
CA MET A 475 -2.96 3.47 10.00
C MET A 475 -1.83 3.45 11.04
N SER A 476 -2.09 2.92 12.24
CA SER A 476 -1.04 2.78 13.26
C SER A 476 0.05 1.79 12.84
N SER A 477 -0.33 0.64 12.28
CA SER A 477 0.63 -0.34 11.74
C SER A 477 1.45 0.24 10.59
N LEU A 478 0.84 1.01 9.69
CA LEU A 478 1.56 1.66 8.58
C LEU A 478 2.57 2.70 9.08
N ARG A 479 2.24 3.45 10.13
CA ARG A 479 3.20 4.39 10.76
C ARG A 479 4.38 3.63 11.37
N GLN A 480 4.12 2.57 12.12
CA GLN A 480 5.18 1.73 12.69
C GLN A 480 6.10 1.15 11.59
N LEU A 481 5.54 0.65 10.49
CA LEU A 481 6.32 0.17 9.35
C LEU A 481 7.16 1.27 8.71
N HIS A 482 6.64 2.50 8.64
CA HIS A 482 7.38 3.65 8.13
C HIS A 482 8.53 4.04 9.07
N ASP A 483 8.30 4.03 10.38
CA ASP A 483 9.33 4.32 11.38
C ASP A 483 10.46 3.28 11.33
N ILE A 484 10.13 1.99 11.17
CA ILE A 484 11.11 0.90 10.95
C ILE A 484 11.90 1.12 9.65
N GLU A 485 11.23 1.56 8.58
CA GLU A 485 11.87 1.87 7.29
C GLU A 485 12.87 3.03 7.42
N LEU A 486 12.50 4.09 8.16
CA LEU A 486 13.42 5.20 8.46
C LEU A 486 14.59 4.76 9.36
N GLU A 487 14.34 3.91 10.36
CA GLU A 487 15.39 3.32 11.21
C GLU A 487 16.38 2.51 10.36
N LEU A 488 15.87 1.68 9.44
CA LEU A 488 16.69 0.91 8.49
C LEU A 488 17.57 1.80 7.62
N ASP A 489 17.01 2.86 7.03
CA ASP A 489 17.77 3.76 6.15
C ASP A 489 18.85 4.53 6.93
N ALA A 490 18.56 4.98 8.16
CA ALA A 490 19.54 5.61 9.03
C ALA A 490 20.69 4.66 9.41
N ILE A 491 20.36 3.41 9.77
CA ILE A 491 21.35 2.37 10.09
C ILE A 491 22.19 2.08 8.84
N ARG A 492 21.59 1.93 7.66
CA ARG A 492 22.32 1.74 6.41
C ARG A 492 23.33 2.84 6.15
N GLU A 493 22.93 4.11 6.26
CA GLU A 493 23.85 5.23 6.07
C GLU A 493 24.99 5.26 7.08
N GLN A 494 24.70 4.96 8.35
CA GLN A 494 25.69 4.94 9.42
C GLN A 494 26.73 3.83 9.22
N TYR A 495 26.27 2.60 8.98
CA TYR A 495 27.16 1.45 8.89
C TYR A 495 27.86 1.36 7.54
N ASN A 496 27.26 1.80 6.43
CA ASN A 496 27.95 1.86 5.13
C ASN A 496 29.20 2.77 5.17
N ARG A 497 29.19 3.82 5.99
CA ARG A 497 30.38 4.66 6.18
C ARG A 497 31.45 3.92 6.97
N GLN A 498 31.07 3.21 8.03
CA GLN A 498 32.01 2.47 8.87
C GLN A 498 32.60 1.25 8.14
N LEU A 499 31.78 0.52 7.38
CA LEU A 499 32.19 -0.71 6.70
C LEU A 499 33.20 -0.50 5.58
N ARG A 500 33.12 0.64 4.88
CA ARG A 500 34.06 0.96 3.79
C ARG A 500 35.51 1.06 4.24
N ASP A 501 35.73 1.39 5.52
CA ASP A 501 37.05 1.58 6.09
C ASP A 501 37.54 0.35 6.88
N THR A 502 36.69 -0.66 7.08
CA THR A 502 37.03 -1.85 7.88
C THR A 502 37.47 -3.01 6.99
N GLN A 503 38.70 -3.48 7.18
CA GLN A 503 39.14 -4.78 6.65
C GLN A 503 38.70 -5.90 7.60
N LEU A 504 38.04 -6.91 7.05
CA LEU A 504 37.55 -8.05 7.83
C LEU A 504 38.69 -9.03 8.13
N SER A 505 38.78 -9.45 9.38
CA SER A 505 39.74 -10.48 9.80
C SER A 505 39.08 -11.84 9.88
N PHE A 506 39.72 -12.87 9.33
CA PHE A 506 39.21 -14.25 9.31
C PHE A 506 40.14 -15.17 10.09
N VAL A 507 39.58 -16.18 10.73
CA VAL A 507 40.30 -17.25 11.43
C VAL A 507 39.93 -18.58 10.77
N ALA A 508 40.92 -19.37 10.39
CA ALA A 508 40.71 -20.71 9.87
C ALA A 508 40.19 -21.63 10.99
N ASP A 509 39.08 -22.31 10.74
CA ASP A 509 38.57 -23.37 11.60
C ASP A 509 39.42 -24.65 11.46
N LYS A 510 39.21 -25.65 12.33
CA LYS A 510 39.89 -26.95 12.29
C LYS A 510 39.72 -27.69 10.96
N SER A 511 38.68 -27.36 10.21
CA SER A 511 38.40 -27.91 8.87
C SER A 511 39.08 -27.14 7.74
N GLY A 512 39.83 -26.08 8.04
CA GLY A 512 40.45 -25.21 7.04
C GLY A 512 39.52 -24.16 6.43
N ASN A 513 38.24 -24.12 6.82
CA ASN A 513 37.30 -23.10 6.36
C ASN A 513 37.54 -21.79 7.11
N LEU A 514 37.63 -20.67 6.40
CA LEU A 514 37.74 -19.36 7.02
C LEU A 514 36.40 -18.97 7.65
N LYS A 515 36.44 -18.53 8.90
CA LYS A 515 35.28 -17.96 9.60
C LYS A 515 35.63 -16.56 10.07
N LEU A 516 34.63 -15.69 10.07
CA LEU A 516 34.82 -14.32 10.54
C LEU A 516 35.28 -14.32 12.01
N ALA A 517 36.39 -13.62 12.28
CA ALA A 517 36.97 -13.58 13.63
C ALA A 517 36.14 -12.69 14.56
N PHE A 518 36.03 -13.06 15.84
CA PHE A 518 35.40 -12.23 16.88
C PHE A 518 36.38 -11.17 17.42
N ASN A 519 36.92 -10.34 16.55
CA ASN A 519 37.88 -9.28 16.88
C ASN A 519 37.19 -7.90 17.00
N GLN A 520 37.83 -6.96 17.71
CA GLN A 520 37.31 -5.59 17.83
C GLN A 520 37.16 -4.89 16.47
N GLY A 521 38.01 -5.22 15.49
CA GLY A 521 37.90 -4.69 14.12
C GLY A 521 36.65 -5.16 13.38
N ASN A 522 36.19 -6.39 13.61
CA ASN A 522 34.98 -6.95 12.98
C ASN A 522 33.70 -6.60 13.75
N LYS A 523 33.81 -5.99 14.93
CA LYS A 523 32.67 -5.65 15.79
C LYS A 523 31.61 -4.79 15.07
N PRO A 524 31.95 -3.74 14.29
CA PRO A 524 30.96 -2.95 13.56
C PRO A 524 30.14 -3.78 12.57
N PHE A 525 30.78 -4.73 11.87
CA PHE A 525 30.11 -5.63 10.94
C PHE A 525 29.11 -6.55 11.65
N LEU A 526 29.55 -7.23 12.72
CA LEU A 526 28.68 -8.11 13.51
C LEU A 526 27.52 -7.35 14.16
N MET A 527 27.79 -6.15 14.69
CA MET A 527 26.73 -5.31 15.26
C MET A 527 25.71 -4.87 14.21
N TYR A 528 26.14 -4.61 12.98
CA TYR A 528 25.21 -4.26 11.90
C TYR A 528 24.28 -5.43 11.58
N GLN A 529 24.84 -6.64 11.43
CA GLN A 529 24.06 -7.85 11.20
C GLN A 529 23.04 -8.10 12.32
N ASP A 530 23.46 -8.00 13.59
CA ASP A 530 22.57 -8.14 14.76
C ASP A 530 21.44 -7.11 14.76
N VAL A 531 21.74 -5.85 14.40
CA VAL A 531 20.75 -4.78 14.37
C VAL A 531 19.72 -5.03 13.25
N LEU A 532 20.15 -5.49 12.07
CA LEU A 532 19.24 -5.86 10.98
C LEU A 532 18.34 -7.04 11.37
N GLN A 533 18.87 -8.05 12.07
CA GLN A 533 18.06 -9.15 12.61
C GLN A 533 17.05 -8.66 13.64
N LYS A 534 17.44 -7.73 14.53
CA LYS A 534 16.51 -7.09 15.47
C LYS A 534 15.39 -6.32 14.79
N LEU A 535 15.67 -5.65 13.66
CA LEU A 535 14.63 -5.00 12.86
C LEU A 535 13.64 -6.00 12.27
N LEU A 536 14.09 -7.18 11.83
CA LEU A 536 13.19 -8.25 11.38
C LEU A 536 12.26 -8.71 12.51
N TYR A 537 12.78 -8.91 13.72
CA TYR A 537 11.95 -9.27 14.87
C TYR A 537 10.93 -8.17 15.21
N LYS A 538 11.34 -6.90 15.25
CA LYS A 538 10.42 -5.76 15.44
C LYS A 538 9.33 -5.72 14.37
N LEU A 539 9.65 -6.11 13.13
CA LEU A 539 8.72 -6.09 12.02
C LEU A 539 7.70 -7.24 12.07
N ASP A 540 8.09 -8.40 12.62
CA ASP A 540 7.17 -9.51 12.87
C ASP A 540 6.14 -9.19 13.97
N GLU A 541 6.50 -8.34 14.93
CA GLU A 541 5.60 -7.85 15.98
C GLU A 541 4.49 -6.93 15.44
N VAL A 542 4.66 -6.32 14.26
CA VAL A 542 3.66 -5.39 13.70
C VAL A 542 2.43 -6.17 13.20
N PRO A 543 1.25 -5.99 13.82
CA PRO A 543 0.05 -6.72 13.44
C PRO A 543 -0.50 -6.18 12.12
N SER A 544 -0.81 -7.10 11.19
CA SER A 544 -1.41 -6.73 9.90
C SER A 544 -2.92 -6.47 9.96
N GLY A 545 -3.61 -6.98 10.99
CA GLY A 545 -5.08 -6.84 11.11
C GLY A 545 -5.88 -7.44 9.94
N GLY A 546 -5.25 -8.24 9.07
CA GLY A 546 -5.85 -8.73 7.84
C GLY A 546 -5.81 -7.75 6.65
N ASP A 547 -5.26 -6.55 6.82
CA ASP A 547 -5.16 -5.55 5.75
C ASP A 547 -4.04 -5.93 4.76
N GLU A 548 -4.40 -6.06 3.48
CA GLU A 548 -3.49 -6.40 2.39
C GLU A 548 -2.43 -5.32 2.16
N ILE A 549 -2.77 -4.04 2.37
CA ILE A 549 -1.84 -2.93 2.19
C ILE A 549 -0.73 -3.00 3.24
N VAL A 550 -1.11 -3.26 4.50
CA VAL A 550 -0.16 -3.43 5.61
C VAL A 550 0.73 -4.65 5.36
N ARG A 551 0.17 -5.78 4.90
CA ARG A 551 0.95 -6.98 4.56
C ARG A 551 1.94 -6.74 3.42
N ALA A 552 1.51 -6.05 2.36
CA ALA A 552 2.35 -5.73 1.21
C ALA A 552 3.51 -4.80 1.62
N LYS A 553 3.21 -3.74 2.40
CA LYS A 553 4.23 -2.82 2.90
C LYS A 553 5.21 -3.52 3.83
N ARG A 554 4.72 -4.36 4.75
CA ARG A 554 5.56 -5.19 5.63
C ARG A 554 6.51 -6.08 4.83
N LYS A 555 5.98 -6.81 3.83
CA LYS A 555 6.79 -7.65 2.94
C LYS A 555 7.86 -6.85 2.20
N ALA A 556 7.54 -5.65 1.71
CA ALA A 556 8.51 -4.79 1.04
C ALA A 556 9.67 -4.38 1.98
N VAL A 557 9.39 -4.09 3.25
CA VAL A 557 10.43 -3.78 4.24
C VAL A 557 11.26 -5.02 4.59
N VAL A 558 10.64 -6.20 4.72
CA VAL A 558 11.39 -7.48 4.89
C VAL A 558 12.40 -7.67 3.77
N VAL A 559 11.95 -7.54 2.51
CA VAL A 559 12.83 -7.71 1.34
C VAL A 559 13.99 -6.71 1.39
N LYS A 560 13.74 -5.44 1.70
CA LYS A 560 14.81 -4.45 1.89
C LYS A 560 15.83 -4.87 2.95
N ILE A 561 15.38 -5.38 4.10
CA ILE A 561 16.29 -5.84 5.16
C ILE A 561 17.10 -7.05 4.69
N GLN A 562 16.45 -8.02 4.05
CA GLN A 562 17.10 -9.21 3.48
C GLN A 562 18.14 -8.85 2.41
N ASP A 563 17.82 -7.96 1.47
CA ASP A 563 18.76 -7.46 0.46
C ASP A 563 20.01 -6.83 1.12
N THR A 564 19.84 -6.19 2.27
CA THR A 564 20.95 -5.60 3.04
C THR A 564 21.82 -6.67 3.69
N LEU A 565 21.19 -7.69 4.29
CA LEU A 565 21.89 -8.83 4.88
C LEU A 565 22.67 -9.60 3.81
N GLU A 566 22.05 -9.87 2.66
CA GLU A 566 22.73 -10.51 1.53
C GLU A 566 23.90 -9.69 1.01
N ALA A 567 23.78 -8.35 0.97
CA ALA A 567 24.90 -7.48 0.60
C ALA A 567 26.05 -7.55 1.61
N LEU A 568 25.77 -7.71 2.90
CA LEU A 568 26.79 -7.92 3.93
C LEU A 568 27.47 -9.28 3.79
N ASP A 569 26.69 -10.33 3.52
CA ASP A 569 27.22 -11.68 3.31
C ASP A 569 28.12 -11.72 2.06
N ARG A 570 27.73 -11.04 0.97
CA ARG A 570 28.57 -10.87 -0.23
C ARG A 570 29.85 -10.10 0.06
N PHE A 571 29.76 -8.99 0.79
CA PHE A 571 30.95 -8.22 1.19
C PHE A 571 31.93 -9.06 2.01
N ALA A 572 31.43 -9.90 2.92
CA ALA A 572 32.27 -10.82 3.68
C ALA A 572 32.92 -11.90 2.78
N ALA A 573 32.16 -12.48 1.85
CA ALA A 573 32.67 -13.48 0.91
C ALA A 573 33.73 -12.90 -0.04
N ASP A 574 33.54 -11.67 -0.52
CA ASP A 574 34.51 -10.97 -1.37
C ASP A 574 35.84 -10.78 -0.62
N GLN A 575 35.80 -10.28 0.62
CA GLN A 575 36.99 -10.12 1.47
C GLN A 575 37.66 -11.46 1.83
N GLU A 576 36.87 -12.53 2.02
CA GLU A 576 37.40 -13.88 2.24
C GLU A 576 38.16 -14.37 1.00
N SER A 577 37.59 -14.17 -0.19
CA SER A 577 38.21 -14.59 -1.45
C SER A 577 39.53 -13.87 -1.71
N GLU A 578 39.60 -12.55 -1.48
CA GLU A 578 40.82 -11.74 -1.63
C GLU A 578 41.96 -12.25 -0.74
N LEU A 579 41.65 -12.69 0.48
CA LEU A 579 42.63 -13.25 1.42
C LEU A 579 43.10 -14.64 0.99
N THR A 580 42.21 -15.49 0.48
CA THR A 580 42.60 -16.82 -0.02
C THR A 580 43.47 -16.73 -1.26
N GLU A 581 43.18 -15.83 -2.19
CA GLU A 581 43.98 -15.62 -3.39
C GLU A 581 45.38 -15.08 -3.05
N SER A 582 45.44 -14.08 -2.15
CA SER A 582 46.72 -13.49 -1.71
C SER A 582 47.58 -14.49 -0.93
N GLY A 583 46.96 -15.33 -0.09
CA GLY A 583 47.65 -16.37 0.66
C GLY A 583 48.16 -17.51 -0.23
N SER A 584 47.41 -17.88 -1.26
CA SER A 584 47.81 -18.93 -2.21
C SER A 584 49.03 -18.53 -3.05
N ALA A 585 49.13 -17.25 -3.47
CA ALA A 585 50.26 -16.78 -4.26
C ALA A 585 51.60 -16.86 -3.50
N LEU A 586 51.58 -16.63 -2.19
CA LEU A 586 52.79 -16.71 -1.34
C LEU A 586 53.21 -18.15 -1.05
N ALA A 587 52.26 -19.09 -0.97
CA ALA A 587 52.58 -20.49 -0.74
C ALA A 587 53.33 -21.11 -1.93
N ASP A 588 52.95 -20.75 -3.17
CA ASP A 588 53.54 -21.29 -4.40
C ASP A 588 54.99 -20.80 -4.63
N GLU A 589 55.32 -19.56 -4.24
CA GLU A 589 56.69 -19.05 -4.28
C GLU A 589 57.61 -19.75 -3.27
N SER A 590 57.07 -20.17 -2.12
CA SER A 590 57.87 -20.87 -1.10
C SER A 590 58.24 -22.31 -1.47
N SER A 591 57.45 -22.97 -2.33
CA SER A 591 57.73 -24.34 -2.79
C SER A 591 58.72 -24.45 -3.95
N ASN A 592 59.04 -23.34 -4.63
CA ASN A 592 60.02 -23.31 -5.73
C ASN A 592 61.44 -22.92 -5.27
N ALA A 593 61.64 -22.65 -3.98
CA ALA A 593 62.92 -22.24 -3.40
C ALA A 593 63.65 -23.37 -2.63
N GLU A 594 63.13 -24.60 -2.65
CA GLU A 594 63.83 -25.84 -2.23
C GLU A 594 64.27 -26.65 -3.45
#